data_AF-A0A2I0A800-F1
#
_entry.id   AF-A0A2I0A800-F1
#
_cell.length_a   1.000
_cell.length_b   1.000
_cell.length_c   1.000
_cell.angle_alpha   90.00
_cell.angle_beta   90.00
_cell.angle_gamma   90.00
#
_symmetry.space_group_name_H-M   'P 1'
#
loop_
_entity.id
_entity.type
_entity.pdbx_description
1 polymer ?
#
loop_
_entity_poly.entity_id
_entity_poly.type
_entity_poly.pdbx_seq_one_letter_code
_entity_poly.pdbx_strand_id
1 'polypeptide(L)'
;MMEGAAKEKGETLPAVPSVAIWGMLGNRLGEIKRVEERILRNTSEALEVVKALKGKEDVEARCLREVRELEGALSQATKRSLADQREQLGKVFHLEDRSASLTQANAEWANKSEIAKGEFSRNLADVNQAHSAHVKDLQKRIKDLDDDREALREERRRLREELTKAREALSGAKEATSEARRREELLKSEVRSLRALVENSSGWRGRRMEDLEEAVKRAVKIVSASPVGRHTQHQAAFDALLQTLVDVCTLNQENIRDPAVLPFCGPKGPDRFFDAGSYPPEEIPPPRSYAGWGSWPLRPGTSGKALRLLWKPDG
;
A
#
# COMPACT_ATOMS: atom_id res chain seq x y z
N MET A 1 -107.28 -91.85 -108.58
CA MET A 1 -107.41 -91.91 -110.04
C MET A 1 -106.33 -92.84 -110.57
N MET A 2 -106.75 -93.84 -111.35
CA MET A 2 -106.06 -94.65 -112.39
C MET A 2 -104.70 -95.30 -112.07
N GLU A 3 -104.48 -96.63 -112.12
CA GLU A 3 -104.79 -97.68 -113.12
C GLU A 3 -103.61 -97.98 -114.08
N GLY A 4 -103.35 -99.28 -114.30
CA GLY A 4 -102.51 -99.85 -115.39
C GLY A 4 -101.33 -100.69 -114.86
N ALA A 5 -101.27 -102.03 -114.81
CA ALA A 5 -101.79 -103.17 -115.59
C ALA A 5 -100.83 -103.74 -116.68
N ALA A 6 -100.80 -105.08 -116.74
CA ALA A 6 -100.26 -106.02 -117.75
C ALA A 6 -98.75 -106.38 -117.69
N LYS A 7 -98.28 -107.64 -117.80
CA LYS A 7 -98.77 -108.90 -118.48
C LYS A 7 -97.95 -110.11 -117.91
N GLU A 8 -98.53 -111.25 -117.48
CA GLU A 8 -98.87 -112.52 -118.23
C GLU A 8 -97.69 -113.12 -119.05
N LYS A 9 -97.29 -114.41 -119.08
CA LYS A 9 -97.83 -115.79 -118.88
C LYS A 9 -96.63 -116.70 -118.52
N GLY A 10 -96.65 -117.95 -118.03
CA GLY A 10 -97.64 -119.00 -117.80
C GLY A 10 -96.87 -120.31 -117.53
N GLU A 11 -97.59 -121.35 -117.11
CA GLU A 11 -97.25 -122.79 -117.06
C GLU A 11 -96.62 -123.46 -115.80
N THR A 12 -97.52 -124.23 -115.15
CA THR A 12 -97.41 -125.61 -114.60
C THR A 12 -96.53 -125.94 -113.39
N LEU A 13 -97.20 -126.58 -112.43
CA LEU A 13 -96.72 -127.19 -111.18
C LEU A 13 -95.65 -128.27 -111.43
N PRO A 14 -94.69 -128.42 -110.48
CA PRO A 14 -94.86 -129.46 -109.47
C PRO A 14 -94.41 -129.07 -108.06
N ALA A 15 -94.79 -129.90 -107.09
CA ALA A 15 -94.72 -129.72 -105.66
C ALA A 15 -93.31 -129.91 -105.03
N VAL A 16 -92.97 -128.98 -104.10
CA VAL A 16 -92.25 -129.12 -102.78
C VAL A 16 -90.81 -129.71 -102.80
N PRO A 17 -89.82 -129.35 -101.91
CA PRO A 17 -89.85 -128.62 -100.61
C PRO A 17 -88.86 -127.42 -100.49
N SER A 18 -89.03 -126.37 -99.67
CA SER A 18 -89.33 -126.24 -98.23
C SER A 18 -88.25 -126.74 -97.25
N VAL A 19 -87.01 -126.22 -97.32
CA VAL A 19 -86.03 -126.29 -96.20
C VAL A 19 -85.10 -125.06 -96.12
N ALA A 20 -84.76 -124.41 -97.25
CA ALA A 20 -83.72 -123.37 -97.26
C ALA A 20 -84.10 -122.02 -96.62
N ILE A 21 -85.39 -121.70 -96.49
CA ILE A 21 -85.87 -120.36 -96.08
C ILE A 21 -85.76 -120.15 -94.56
N TRP A 22 -85.94 -121.21 -93.76
CA TRP A 22 -85.88 -121.14 -92.29
C TRP A 22 -84.45 -120.92 -91.77
N GLY A 23 -83.43 -121.49 -92.45
CA GLY A 23 -82.02 -121.28 -92.10
C GLY A 23 -81.55 -119.84 -92.33
N MET A 24 -82.03 -119.18 -93.38
CA MET A 24 -81.69 -117.79 -93.69
C MET A 24 -82.35 -116.79 -92.71
N LEU A 25 -83.58 -117.06 -92.29
CA LEU A 25 -84.27 -116.30 -91.24
C LEU A 25 -83.63 -116.51 -89.86
N GLY A 26 -83.22 -117.75 -89.53
CA GLY A 26 -82.49 -118.06 -88.31
C GLY A 26 -81.10 -117.40 -88.25
N ASN A 27 -80.37 -117.38 -89.36
CA ASN A 27 -79.08 -116.68 -89.47
C ASN A 27 -79.23 -115.16 -89.34
N ARG A 28 -80.26 -114.57 -89.98
CA ARG A 28 -80.60 -113.14 -89.80
C ARG A 28 -81.00 -112.83 -88.36
N LEU A 29 -81.79 -113.69 -87.69
CA LEU A 29 -82.12 -113.50 -86.28
C LEU A 29 -80.88 -113.62 -85.38
N GLY A 30 -79.96 -114.54 -85.68
CA GLY A 30 -78.69 -114.68 -84.98
C GLY A 30 -77.76 -113.48 -85.18
N GLU A 31 -77.72 -112.90 -86.38
CA GLU A 31 -77.01 -111.64 -86.66
C GLU A 31 -77.66 -110.46 -85.96
N ILE A 32 -78.99 -110.34 -86.00
CA ILE A 32 -79.74 -109.31 -85.28
C ILE A 32 -79.45 -109.41 -83.78
N LYS A 33 -79.50 -110.62 -83.19
CA LYS A 33 -79.19 -110.85 -81.78
C LYS A 33 -77.72 -110.52 -81.45
N ARG A 34 -76.78 -110.86 -82.33
CA ARG A 34 -75.36 -110.53 -82.17
C ARG A 34 -75.10 -109.02 -82.29
N VAL A 35 -75.83 -108.34 -83.17
CA VAL A 35 -75.79 -106.87 -83.33
C VAL A 35 -76.45 -106.20 -82.13
N GLU A 36 -77.56 -106.72 -81.62
CA GLU A 36 -78.25 -106.24 -80.42
C GLU A 36 -77.38 -106.40 -79.17
N GLU A 37 -76.76 -107.56 -78.96
CA GLU A 37 -75.79 -107.77 -77.87
C GLU A 37 -74.57 -106.85 -78.01
N ARG A 38 -74.11 -106.57 -79.24
CA ARG A 38 -73.04 -105.61 -79.51
C ARG A 38 -73.48 -104.18 -79.21
N ILE A 39 -74.71 -103.80 -79.57
CA ILE A 39 -75.28 -102.49 -79.26
C ILE A 39 -75.40 -102.36 -77.74
N LEU A 40 -75.98 -103.34 -77.04
CA LEU A 40 -76.10 -103.34 -75.59
C LEU A 40 -74.73 -103.24 -74.91
N ARG A 41 -73.73 -104.00 -75.38
CA ARG A 41 -72.35 -103.91 -74.87
C ARG A 41 -71.74 -102.53 -75.11
N ASN A 42 -71.80 -102.00 -76.34
CA ASN A 42 -71.27 -100.67 -76.67
C ASN A 42 -71.98 -99.57 -75.87
N THR A 43 -73.30 -99.71 -75.67
CA THR A 43 -74.09 -98.76 -74.88
C THR A 43 -73.71 -98.84 -73.40
N SER A 44 -73.42 -100.05 -72.88
CA SER A 44 -72.91 -100.23 -71.53
C SER A 44 -71.51 -99.66 -71.33
N GLU A 45 -70.60 -99.84 -72.30
CA GLU A 45 -69.25 -99.26 -72.28
C GLU A 45 -69.29 -97.72 -72.38
N ALA A 46 -70.13 -97.17 -73.26
CA ALA A 46 -70.34 -95.72 -73.37
C ALA A 46 -70.92 -95.13 -72.08
N LEU A 47 -71.84 -95.83 -71.41
CA LEU A 47 -72.40 -95.41 -70.14
C LEU A 47 -71.34 -95.36 -69.03
N GLU A 48 -70.42 -96.34 -68.98
CA GLU A 48 -69.30 -96.34 -68.02
C GLU A 48 -68.30 -95.21 -68.30
N VAL A 49 -67.99 -94.90 -69.58
CA VAL A 49 -67.17 -93.75 -69.95
C VAL A 49 -67.82 -92.43 -69.54
N VAL A 50 -69.13 -92.28 -69.73
CA VAL A 50 -69.89 -91.08 -69.31
C VAL A 50 -69.88 -90.93 -67.79
N LYS A 51 -70.04 -92.01 -67.02
CA LYS A 51 -69.90 -91.98 -65.55
C LYS A 51 -68.49 -91.58 -65.11
N ALA A 52 -67.46 -92.11 -65.76
CA ALA A 52 -66.07 -91.75 -65.48
C ALA A 52 -65.76 -90.29 -65.83
N LEU A 53 -66.30 -89.77 -66.93
CA LEU A 53 -66.17 -88.37 -67.32
C LEU A 53 -66.88 -87.43 -66.35
N LYS A 54 -68.10 -87.77 -65.92
CA LYS A 54 -68.84 -86.99 -64.92
C LYS A 54 -68.12 -86.92 -63.57
N GLY A 55 -67.53 -88.04 -63.13
CA GLY A 55 -66.68 -88.07 -61.94
C GLY A 55 -65.44 -87.17 -62.05
N LYS A 56 -64.85 -87.04 -63.25
CA LYS A 56 -63.74 -86.11 -63.50
C LYS A 56 -64.18 -84.65 -63.49
N GLU A 57 -65.34 -84.34 -64.09
CA GLU A 57 -65.91 -82.98 -64.10
C GLU A 57 -66.22 -82.49 -62.67
N ASP A 58 -66.77 -83.36 -61.81
CA ASP A 58 -67.01 -83.02 -60.39
C ASP A 58 -65.71 -82.76 -59.60
N VAL A 59 -64.63 -83.50 -59.94
CA VAL A 59 -63.29 -83.29 -59.35
C VAL A 59 -62.67 -81.99 -59.87
N GLU A 60 -62.80 -81.68 -61.15
CA GLU A 60 -62.32 -80.43 -61.76
C GLU A 60 -63.04 -79.21 -61.18
N ALA A 61 -64.37 -79.27 -61.04
CA ALA A 61 -65.15 -78.22 -60.40
C ALA A 61 -64.77 -78.00 -58.93
N ARG A 62 -64.40 -79.07 -58.21
CA ARG A 62 -63.87 -78.97 -56.84
C ARG A 62 -62.49 -78.31 -56.83
N CYS A 63 -61.58 -78.73 -57.71
CA CYS A 63 -60.25 -78.17 -57.83
C CYS A 63 -60.28 -76.68 -58.18
N LEU A 64 -61.15 -76.26 -59.10
CA LEU A 64 -61.34 -74.83 -59.45
C LEU A 64 -61.95 -73.99 -58.33
N ARG A 65 -62.73 -74.58 -57.42
CA ARG A 65 -63.19 -73.88 -56.21
C ARG A 65 -62.04 -73.69 -55.22
N GLU A 66 -61.27 -74.75 -54.97
CA GLU A 66 -60.09 -74.71 -54.10
C GLU A 66 -59.06 -73.68 -54.58
N VAL A 67 -58.79 -73.62 -55.89
CA VAL A 67 -57.89 -72.62 -56.48
C VAL A 67 -58.39 -71.19 -56.21
N ARG A 68 -59.68 -70.92 -56.38
CA ARG A 68 -60.26 -69.59 -56.11
C ARG A 68 -60.20 -69.22 -54.62
N GLU A 69 -60.45 -70.19 -53.73
CA GLU A 69 -60.32 -69.97 -52.29
C GLU A 69 -58.86 -69.69 -51.91
N LEU A 70 -57.91 -70.42 -52.46
CA LEU A 70 -56.47 -70.22 -52.26
C LEU A 70 -56.01 -68.86 -52.81
N GLU A 71 -56.43 -68.46 -54.01
CA GLU A 71 -56.14 -67.13 -54.56
C GLU A 71 -56.70 -66.02 -53.66
N GLY A 72 -57.93 -66.18 -53.16
CA GLY A 72 -58.56 -65.27 -52.21
C GLY A 72 -57.77 -65.16 -50.90
N ALA A 73 -57.36 -66.31 -50.33
CA ALA A 73 -56.55 -66.37 -49.12
C ALA A 73 -55.17 -65.74 -49.31
N LEU A 74 -54.50 -66.03 -50.43
CA LEU A 74 -53.20 -65.45 -50.79
C LEU A 74 -53.31 -63.93 -50.95
N SER A 75 -54.36 -63.44 -51.63
CA SER A 75 -54.61 -62.00 -51.78
C SER A 75 -54.81 -61.32 -50.42
N GLN A 76 -55.58 -61.93 -49.51
CA GLN A 76 -55.78 -61.42 -48.16
C GLN A 76 -54.51 -61.44 -47.31
N ALA A 77 -53.75 -62.54 -47.36
CA ALA A 77 -52.46 -62.64 -46.67
C ALA A 77 -51.48 -61.57 -47.15
N THR A 78 -51.41 -61.36 -48.46
CA THR A 78 -50.57 -60.32 -49.08
C THR A 78 -50.99 -58.91 -48.64
N LYS A 79 -52.29 -58.61 -48.64
CA LYS A 79 -52.81 -57.32 -48.17
C LYS A 79 -52.49 -57.07 -46.70
N ARG A 80 -52.68 -58.07 -45.83
CA ARG A 80 -52.35 -57.96 -44.40
C ARG A 80 -50.86 -57.76 -44.18
N SER A 81 -50.01 -58.53 -44.86
CA SER A 81 -48.56 -58.39 -44.78
C SER A 81 -48.09 -57.01 -45.25
N LEU A 82 -48.65 -56.49 -46.34
CA LEU A 82 -48.31 -55.17 -46.87
C LEU A 82 -48.77 -54.03 -45.93
N ALA A 83 -49.92 -54.19 -45.27
CA ALA A 83 -50.38 -53.24 -44.25
C ALA A 83 -49.46 -53.22 -43.02
N ASP A 84 -49.08 -54.40 -42.50
CA ASP A 84 -48.13 -54.51 -41.39
C ASP A 84 -46.76 -53.92 -41.78
N GLN A 85 -46.24 -54.22 -42.96
CA GLN A 85 -45.00 -53.62 -43.46
C GLN A 85 -45.07 -52.08 -43.53
N ARG A 86 -46.19 -51.51 -44.00
CA ARG A 86 -46.38 -50.05 -44.03
C ARG A 86 -46.42 -49.46 -42.62
N GLU A 87 -47.06 -50.13 -41.67
CA GLU A 87 -47.08 -49.69 -40.26
C GLU A 87 -45.67 -49.74 -39.66
N GLN A 88 -44.92 -50.82 -39.86
CA GLN A 88 -43.53 -50.94 -39.41
C GLN A 88 -42.65 -49.86 -40.06
N LEU A 89 -42.81 -49.60 -41.35
CA LEU A 89 -42.08 -48.53 -42.04
C LEU A 89 -42.38 -47.15 -41.44
N GLY A 90 -43.65 -46.87 -41.08
CA GLY A 90 -44.02 -45.65 -40.36
C GLY A 90 -43.32 -45.52 -39.00
N LYS A 91 -43.20 -46.62 -38.25
CA LYS A 91 -42.44 -46.65 -36.98
C LYS A 91 -40.95 -46.38 -37.21
N VAL A 92 -40.37 -46.94 -38.28
CA VAL A 92 -38.97 -46.69 -38.66
C VAL A 92 -38.73 -45.21 -38.96
N PHE A 93 -39.57 -44.57 -39.77
CA PHE A 93 -39.45 -43.14 -40.04
C PHE A 93 -39.57 -42.28 -38.77
N HIS A 94 -40.49 -42.62 -37.87
CA HIS A 94 -40.60 -41.90 -36.59
C HIS A 94 -39.34 -42.04 -35.72
N LEU A 95 -38.72 -43.23 -35.72
CA LEU A 95 -37.45 -43.45 -35.03
C LEU A 95 -36.30 -42.70 -35.70
N GLU A 96 -36.30 -42.59 -37.03
CA GLU A 96 -35.33 -41.81 -37.79
C GLU A 96 -35.42 -40.31 -37.45
N ASP A 97 -36.62 -39.73 -37.45
CA ASP A 97 -36.85 -38.34 -37.04
C ASP A 97 -36.41 -38.08 -35.59
N ARG A 98 -36.70 -39.03 -34.70
CA ARG A 98 -36.24 -38.96 -33.30
C ARG A 98 -34.71 -39.05 -33.20
N SER A 99 -34.07 -39.90 -34.00
CA SER A 99 -32.61 -40.02 -34.07
C SER A 99 -31.97 -38.73 -34.57
N ALA A 100 -32.54 -38.11 -35.61
CA ALA A 100 -32.10 -36.81 -36.12
C ALA A 100 -32.21 -35.72 -35.05
N SER A 101 -33.34 -35.66 -34.35
CA SER A 101 -33.57 -34.69 -33.25
C SER A 101 -32.57 -34.86 -32.10
N LEU A 102 -32.27 -36.11 -31.71
CA LEU A 102 -31.27 -36.39 -30.67
C LEU A 102 -29.85 -36.02 -31.13
N THR A 103 -29.54 -36.26 -32.40
CA THR A 103 -28.25 -35.88 -32.99
C THR A 103 -28.06 -34.36 -32.97
N GLN A 104 -29.09 -33.60 -33.33
CA GLN A 104 -29.08 -32.14 -33.24
C GLN A 104 -28.92 -31.66 -31.80
N ALA A 105 -29.72 -32.19 -30.86
CA ALA A 105 -29.62 -31.81 -29.46
C ALA A 105 -28.23 -32.10 -28.87
N ASN A 106 -27.62 -33.24 -29.23
CA ASN A 106 -26.26 -33.58 -28.84
C ASN A 106 -25.24 -32.58 -29.40
N ALA A 107 -25.37 -32.15 -30.65
CA ALA A 107 -24.49 -31.14 -31.24
C ALA A 107 -24.61 -29.79 -30.52
N GLU A 108 -25.82 -29.36 -30.17
CA GLU A 108 -26.05 -28.12 -29.42
C GLU A 108 -25.45 -28.18 -28.02
N TRP A 109 -25.63 -29.29 -27.30
CA TRP A 109 -25.04 -29.49 -25.98
C TRP A 109 -23.51 -29.55 -26.02
N ALA A 110 -22.94 -30.20 -27.04
CA ALA A 110 -21.50 -30.23 -27.26
C ALA A 110 -20.97 -28.80 -27.48
N ASN A 111 -21.62 -28.01 -28.34
CA ASN A 111 -21.22 -26.62 -28.58
C ASN A 111 -21.32 -25.76 -27.31
N LYS A 112 -22.44 -25.86 -26.56
CA LYS A 112 -22.60 -25.16 -25.28
C LYS A 112 -21.53 -25.56 -24.25
N SER A 113 -21.19 -26.85 -24.20
CA SER A 113 -20.13 -27.35 -23.31
C SER A 113 -18.77 -26.77 -23.68
N GLU A 114 -18.43 -26.70 -24.96
CA GLU A 114 -17.16 -26.12 -25.41
C GLU A 114 -17.09 -24.61 -25.13
N ILE A 115 -18.18 -23.87 -25.33
CA ILE A 115 -18.26 -22.45 -24.96
C ILE A 115 -18.04 -22.27 -23.46
N ALA A 116 -18.74 -23.05 -22.62
CA ALA A 116 -18.61 -22.99 -21.17
C ALA A 116 -17.19 -23.35 -20.69
N LYS A 117 -16.56 -24.37 -21.31
CA LYS A 117 -15.15 -24.71 -21.05
C LYS A 117 -14.23 -23.54 -21.41
N GLY A 118 -14.43 -22.92 -22.57
CA GLY A 118 -13.64 -21.76 -23.01
C GLY A 118 -13.80 -20.54 -22.09
N GLU A 119 -15.00 -20.29 -21.57
CA GLU A 119 -15.25 -19.26 -20.55
C GLU A 119 -14.56 -19.59 -19.22
N PHE A 120 -14.68 -20.83 -18.76
CA PHE A 120 -14.01 -21.28 -17.55
C PHE A 120 -12.48 -21.13 -17.65
N SER A 121 -11.88 -21.52 -18.77
CA SER A 121 -10.44 -21.36 -19.00
C SER A 121 -10.00 -19.89 -19.00
N ARG A 122 -10.79 -18.99 -19.60
CA ARG A 122 -10.52 -17.54 -19.58
C ARG A 122 -10.59 -16.99 -18.16
N ASN A 123 -11.66 -17.29 -17.43
CA ASN A 123 -11.82 -16.85 -16.03
C ASN A 123 -10.68 -17.36 -15.15
N LEU A 124 -10.25 -18.60 -15.34
CA LEU A 124 -9.12 -19.18 -14.60
C LEU A 124 -7.80 -18.44 -14.93
N ALA A 125 -7.57 -18.09 -16.20
CA ALA A 125 -6.41 -17.31 -16.61
C ALA A 125 -6.41 -15.91 -15.96
N ASP A 126 -7.56 -15.23 -15.96
CA ASP A 126 -7.72 -13.91 -15.35
C ASP A 126 -7.46 -13.95 -13.83
N VAL A 127 -8.02 -14.95 -13.14
CA VAL A 127 -7.77 -15.16 -11.69
C VAL A 127 -6.30 -15.43 -11.43
N ASN A 128 -5.65 -16.29 -12.23
CA ASN A 128 -4.22 -16.57 -12.09
C ASN A 128 -3.36 -15.33 -12.33
N GLN A 129 -3.72 -14.49 -13.31
CA GLN A 129 -3.04 -13.23 -13.58
C GLN A 129 -3.20 -12.25 -12.43
N ALA A 130 -4.42 -12.07 -11.90
CA ALA A 130 -4.69 -11.22 -10.76
C ALA A 130 -3.95 -11.70 -9.50
N HIS A 131 -3.94 -13.01 -9.25
CA HIS A 131 -3.19 -13.60 -8.15
C HIS A 131 -1.69 -13.36 -8.29
N SER A 132 -1.12 -13.57 -9.48
CA SER A 132 0.30 -13.30 -9.76
C SER A 132 0.66 -11.84 -9.53
N ALA A 133 -0.19 -10.90 -9.99
CA ALA A 133 0.00 -9.48 -9.76
C ALA A 133 0.00 -9.12 -8.26
N HIS A 134 -0.94 -9.69 -7.50
CA HIS A 134 -1.03 -9.50 -6.05
C HIS A 134 0.20 -10.07 -5.30
N VAL A 135 0.68 -11.25 -5.69
CA VAL A 135 1.91 -11.83 -5.11
C VAL A 135 3.12 -10.94 -5.37
N LYS A 136 3.25 -10.37 -6.58
CA LYS A 136 4.33 -9.43 -6.90
C LYS A 136 4.25 -8.15 -6.08
N ASP A 137 3.04 -7.61 -5.88
CA ASP A 137 2.84 -6.45 -5.01
C ASP A 137 3.24 -6.74 -3.56
N LEU A 138 2.82 -7.88 -3.01
CA LEU A 138 3.22 -8.30 -1.67
C LEU A 138 4.73 -8.49 -1.55
N GLN A 139 5.38 -9.10 -2.54
CA GLN A 139 6.84 -9.24 -2.56
C GLN A 139 7.54 -7.88 -2.55
N LYS A 140 7.03 -6.91 -3.31
CA LYS A 140 7.55 -5.54 -3.29
C LYS A 140 7.38 -4.90 -1.92
N ARG A 141 6.18 -4.97 -1.32
CA ARG A 141 5.90 -4.39 0.00
C ARG A 141 6.75 -5.02 1.12
N ILE A 142 7.02 -6.32 1.04
CA ILE A 142 7.92 -7.00 2.00
C ILE A 142 9.34 -6.42 1.88
N LYS A 143 9.83 -6.24 0.64
CA LYS A 143 11.14 -5.64 0.41
C LYS A 143 11.22 -4.20 0.94
N ASP A 144 10.22 -3.37 0.64
CA ASP A 144 10.16 -1.99 1.12
C ASP A 144 10.17 -1.94 2.66
N LEU A 145 9.43 -2.84 3.33
CA LEU A 145 9.42 -2.96 4.79
C LEU A 145 10.77 -3.44 5.37
N ASP A 146 11.47 -4.33 4.68
CA ASP A 146 12.80 -4.76 5.09
C ASP A 146 13.81 -3.60 4.98
N ASP A 147 13.73 -2.80 3.91
CA ASP A 147 14.55 -1.59 3.72
C ASP A 147 14.27 -0.54 4.81
N ASP A 148 12.99 -0.26 5.10
CA ASP A 148 12.57 0.64 6.19
C ASP A 148 13.07 0.14 7.56
N ARG A 149 13.01 -1.17 7.80
CA ARG A 149 13.51 -1.77 9.03
C ARG A 149 15.02 -1.58 9.17
N GLU A 150 15.79 -1.71 8.08
CA GLU A 150 17.24 -1.42 8.12
C GLU A 150 17.51 0.06 8.38
N ALA A 151 16.77 0.98 7.75
CA ALA A 151 16.89 2.41 8.02
C ALA A 151 16.64 2.73 9.50
N LEU A 152 15.62 2.14 10.12
CA LEU A 152 15.34 2.29 11.55
C LEU A 152 16.45 1.71 12.43
N ARG A 153 17.09 0.61 12.03
CA ARG A 153 18.25 0.06 12.77
C ARG A 153 19.43 1.02 12.75
N GLU A 154 19.66 1.70 11.63
CA GLU A 154 20.72 2.70 11.46
C GLU A 154 20.47 3.93 12.34
N GLU A 155 19.26 4.49 12.28
CA GLU A 155 18.88 5.64 13.11
C GLU A 155 18.99 5.32 14.60
N ARG A 156 18.57 4.13 15.02
CA ARG A 156 18.76 3.68 16.41
C ARG A 156 20.24 3.58 16.78
N ARG A 157 21.13 3.21 15.86
CA ARG A 157 22.58 3.17 16.10
C ARG A 157 23.12 4.58 16.33
N ARG A 158 22.80 5.52 15.43
CA ARG A 158 23.17 6.94 15.53
C ARG A 158 22.69 7.55 16.85
N LEU A 159 21.43 7.34 17.21
CA LEU A 159 20.88 7.85 18.47
C LEU A 159 21.59 7.29 19.71
N ARG A 160 22.03 6.03 19.69
CA ARG A 160 22.82 5.45 20.79
C ARG A 160 24.18 6.11 20.90
N GLU A 161 24.85 6.37 19.78
CA GLU A 161 26.14 7.07 19.73
C GLU A 161 26.03 8.51 20.26
N GLU A 162 24.99 9.23 19.85
CA GLU A 162 24.73 10.58 20.36
C GLU A 162 24.39 10.58 21.85
N LEU A 163 23.63 9.59 22.31
CA LEU A 163 23.34 9.43 23.74
C LEU A 163 24.61 9.15 24.55
N THR A 164 25.53 8.32 24.05
CA THR A 164 26.83 8.09 24.72
C THR A 164 27.65 9.36 24.80
N LYS A 165 27.75 10.15 23.72
CA LYS A 165 28.45 11.44 23.71
C LYS A 165 27.83 12.43 24.70
N ALA A 166 26.50 12.52 24.74
CA ALA A 166 25.80 13.41 25.67
C ALA A 166 26.03 13.00 27.14
N ARG A 167 26.11 11.70 27.44
CA ARG A 167 26.46 11.21 28.78
C ARG A 167 27.89 11.59 29.17
N GLU A 168 28.85 11.42 28.27
CA GLU A 168 30.25 11.81 28.49
C GLU A 168 30.38 13.31 28.75
N ALA A 169 29.74 14.14 27.91
CA ALA A 169 29.70 15.59 28.09
C ALA A 169 29.07 15.99 29.43
N LEU A 170 27.99 15.33 29.84
CA LEU A 170 27.35 15.58 31.14
C LEU A 170 28.25 15.18 32.31
N SER A 171 28.98 14.05 32.24
CA SER A 171 29.94 13.69 33.27
C SER A 171 31.08 14.71 33.36
N GLY A 172 31.63 15.15 32.23
CA GLY A 172 32.68 16.17 32.21
C GLY A 172 32.20 17.51 32.77
N ALA A 173 30.96 17.93 32.46
CA ALA A 173 30.37 19.14 33.02
C ALA A 173 30.18 19.04 34.55
N LYS A 174 29.75 17.88 35.06
CA LYS A 174 29.62 17.64 36.50
C LYS A 174 30.97 17.69 37.20
N GLU A 175 31.99 17.08 36.61
CA GLU A 175 33.36 17.11 37.14
C GLU A 175 33.89 18.55 37.19
N ALA A 176 33.81 19.30 36.08
CA ALA A 176 34.22 20.70 36.01
C ALA A 176 33.48 21.58 37.04
N THR A 177 32.18 21.37 37.22
CA THR A 177 31.38 22.10 38.22
C THR A 177 31.87 21.79 39.65
N SER A 178 32.18 20.52 39.94
CA SER A 178 32.70 20.11 41.25
C SER A 178 34.09 20.69 41.53
N GLU A 179 34.95 20.77 40.51
CA GLU A 179 36.28 21.35 40.62
C GLU A 179 36.21 22.87 40.81
N ALA A 180 35.35 23.55 40.05
CA ALA A 180 35.10 24.98 40.22
C ALA A 180 34.63 25.31 41.65
N ARG A 181 33.73 24.48 42.21
CA ARG A 181 33.27 24.62 43.60
C ARG A 181 34.41 24.44 44.61
N ARG A 182 35.29 23.43 44.43
CA ARG A 182 36.47 23.27 45.29
C ARG A 182 37.38 24.49 45.26
N ARG A 183 37.65 25.04 44.07
CA ARG A 183 38.48 26.24 43.90
C ARG A 183 37.85 27.46 44.57
N GLU A 184 36.53 27.62 44.43
CA GLU A 184 35.79 28.69 45.12
C GLU A 184 35.91 28.57 46.65
N GLU A 185 35.78 27.36 47.20
CA GLU A 185 35.94 27.13 48.65
C GLU A 185 37.35 27.46 49.16
N LEU A 186 38.39 27.14 48.37
CA LEU A 186 39.78 27.53 48.66
C LEU A 186 39.97 29.06 48.62
N LEU A 187 39.46 29.73 47.59
CA LEU A 187 39.53 31.19 47.51
C LEU A 187 38.76 31.84 48.66
N LYS A 188 37.61 31.28 49.06
CA LYS A 188 36.86 31.75 50.23
C LYS A 188 37.67 31.62 51.52
N SER A 189 38.41 30.52 51.73
CA SER A 189 39.25 30.37 52.92
C SER A 189 40.47 31.31 52.89
N GLU A 190 41.08 31.51 51.73
CA GLU A 190 42.17 32.47 51.54
C GLU A 190 41.70 33.91 51.81
N VAL A 191 40.56 34.32 51.25
CA VAL A 191 39.97 35.64 51.52
C VAL A 191 39.65 35.82 53.00
N ARG A 192 39.14 34.79 53.70
CA ARG A 192 38.94 34.83 55.15
C ARG A 192 40.26 34.98 55.91
N SER A 193 41.30 34.26 55.50
CA SER A 193 42.64 34.35 56.09
C SER A 193 43.26 35.74 55.92
N LEU A 194 43.22 36.28 54.70
CA LEU A 194 43.69 37.63 54.40
C LEU A 194 42.89 38.69 55.17
N ARG A 195 41.56 38.54 55.25
CA ARG A 195 40.70 39.41 56.07
C ARG A 195 41.15 39.40 57.53
N ALA A 196 41.34 38.22 58.12
CA ALA A 196 41.81 38.09 59.50
C ALA A 196 43.20 38.70 59.71
N LEU A 197 44.13 38.52 58.74
CA LEU A 197 45.45 39.15 58.78
C LEU A 197 45.35 40.68 58.77
N VAL A 198 44.52 41.23 57.88
CA VAL A 198 44.28 42.68 57.78
C VAL A 198 43.68 43.22 59.07
N GLU A 199 42.64 42.57 59.62
CA GLU A 199 42.02 42.94 60.90
C GLU A 199 43.01 42.87 62.07
N ASN A 200 43.85 41.84 62.13
CA ASN A 200 44.88 41.74 63.17
C ASN A 200 45.96 42.82 63.03
N SER A 201 46.30 43.24 61.80
CA SER A 201 47.31 44.28 61.53
C SER A 201 46.80 45.71 61.70
N SER A 202 45.49 45.95 61.58
CA SER A 202 44.91 47.29 61.70
C SER A 202 45.04 47.84 63.13
N GLY A 203 44.98 46.99 64.15
CA GLY A 203 45.27 47.36 65.54
C GLY A 203 46.73 47.80 65.78
N TRP A 204 47.68 47.29 64.99
CA TRP A 204 49.08 47.73 65.02
C TRP A 204 49.28 49.07 64.32
N ARG A 205 48.51 49.35 63.27
CA ARG A 205 48.53 50.64 62.57
C ARG A 205 47.95 51.76 63.44
N GLY A 206 46.86 51.49 64.17
CA GLY A 206 46.28 52.42 65.14
C GLY A 206 47.28 52.80 66.24
N ARG A 207 47.84 51.79 66.93
CA ARG A 207 48.82 52.02 68.00
C ARG A 207 50.07 52.78 67.54
N ARG A 208 50.64 52.45 66.37
CA ARG A 208 51.79 53.20 65.83
C ARG A 208 51.45 54.64 65.47
N MET A 209 50.26 54.89 64.93
CA MET A 209 49.81 56.26 64.63
C MET A 209 49.58 57.05 65.91
N GLU A 210 48.99 56.44 66.93
CA GLU A 210 48.81 57.04 68.27
C GLU A 210 50.18 57.36 68.91
N ASP A 211 51.11 56.40 68.90
CA ASP A 211 52.47 56.60 69.43
C ASP A 211 53.23 57.71 68.67
N LEU A 212 53.07 57.77 67.34
CA LEU A 212 53.68 58.82 66.52
C LEU A 212 53.05 60.19 66.78
N GLU A 213 51.73 60.27 66.89
CA GLU A 213 51.02 61.49 67.24
C GLU A 213 51.46 62.00 68.62
N GLU A 214 51.61 61.09 69.59
CA GLU A 214 52.09 61.40 70.94
C GLU A 214 53.56 61.86 70.92
N ALA A 215 54.42 61.23 70.11
CA ALA A 215 55.81 61.62 69.93
C ALA A 215 55.94 63.01 69.28
N VAL A 216 55.10 63.32 68.27
CA VAL A 216 55.05 64.64 67.64
C VAL A 216 54.57 65.69 68.63
N LYS A 217 53.52 65.43 69.41
CA LYS A 217 53.07 66.33 70.49
C LYS A 217 54.18 66.64 71.48
N ARG A 218 54.97 65.63 71.88
CA ARG A 218 56.13 65.80 72.76
C ARG A 218 57.24 66.61 72.10
N ALA A 219 57.57 66.33 70.84
CA ALA A 219 58.59 67.07 70.09
C ALA A 219 58.22 68.54 69.94
N VAL A 220 56.97 68.85 69.58
CA VAL A 220 56.44 70.21 69.54
C VAL A 220 56.57 70.88 70.91
N LYS A 221 56.21 70.21 72.00
CA LYS A 221 56.35 70.75 73.35
C LYS A 221 57.80 71.07 73.72
N ILE A 222 58.75 70.24 73.31
CA ILE A 222 60.19 70.46 73.51
C ILE A 222 60.71 71.63 72.67
N VAL A 223 60.33 71.68 71.38
CA VAL A 223 60.72 72.76 70.47
C VAL A 223 60.17 74.11 70.95
N SER A 224 58.91 74.16 71.39
CA SER A 224 58.32 75.38 71.97
C SER A 224 59.00 75.81 73.28
N ALA A 225 59.54 74.87 74.06
CA ALA A 225 60.27 75.16 75.29
C ALA A 225 61.76 75.51 75.07
N SER A 226 62.31 75.17 73.90
CA SER A 226 63.71 75.42 73.51
C SER A 226 64.01 76.92 73.37
N PRO A 227 65.27 77.35 73.55
CA PRO A 227 65.69 78.74 73.31
C PRO A 227 65.26 79.26 71.93
N VAL A 228 65.24 78.42 70.89
CA VAL A 228 64.79 78.79 69.54
C VAL A 228 63.27 79.02 69.48
N GLY A 229 62.48 78.14 70.11
CA GLY A 229 61.02 78.30 70.20
C GLY A 229 60.61 79.49 71.06
N ARG A 230 61.29 79.70 72.19
CA ARG A 230 61.18 80.92 72.99
C ARG A 230 61.65 82.15 72.22
N HIS A 231 62.70 82.05 71.40
CA HIS A 231 63.16 83.18 70.59
C HIS A 231 62.13 83.57 69.54
N THR A 232 61.44 82.63 68.89
CA THR A 232 60.28 82.96 68.03
C THR A 232 59.11 83.59 68.80
N GLN A 233 58.87 83.18 70.04
CA GLN A 233 57.81 83.74 70.90
C GLN A 233 58.16 85.14 71.44
N HIS A 234 59.43 85.34 71.83
CA HIS A 234 59.98 86.62 72.24
C HIS A 234 60.11 87.56 71.04
N GLN A 235 60.49 87.08 69.85
CA GLN A 235 60.52 87.87 68.62
C GLN A 235 59.11 88.37 68.27
N ALA A 236 58.06 87.54 68.41
CA ALA A 236 56.69 88.00 68.22
C ALA A 236 56.28 89.10 69.22
N ALA A 237 56.71 88.99 70.49
CA ALA A 237 56.45 90.00 71.51
C ALA A 237 57.26 91.31 71.29
N PHE A 238 58.53 91.19 70.90
CA PHE A 238 59.37 92.33 70.53
C PHE A 238 58.86 93.01 69.26
N ASP A 239 58.41 92.24 68.26
CA ASP A 239 57.80 92.76 67.04
C ASP A 239 56.52 93.55 67.37
N ALA A 240 55.65 93.04 68.24
CA ALA A 240 54.46 93.76 68.69
C ALA A 240 54.80 95.06 69.45
N LEU A 241 55.83 95.03 70.31
CA LEU A 241 56.32 96.20 71.03
C LEU A 241 56.92 97.26 70.11
N LEU A 242 57.79 96.85 69.17
CA LEU A 242 58.39 97.73 68.19
C LEU A 242 57.32 98.33 67.26
N GLN A 243 56.37 97.52 66.79
CA GLN A 243 55.24 98.02 66.00
C GLN A 243 54.42 99.07 66.78
N THR A 244 54.12 98.80 68.05
CA THR A 244 53.38 99.76 68.90
C THR A 244 54.16 101.08 69.05
N LEU A 245 55.48 101.03 69.20
CA LEU A 245 56.32 102.23 69.32
C LEU A 245 56.42 103.03 68.01
N VAL A 246 56.39 102.33 66.87
CA VAL A 246 56.28 102.94 65.54
C VAL A 246 54.91 103.60 65.37
N ASP A 247 53.83 102.92 65.76
CA ASP A 247 52.45 103.43 65.64
C ASP A 247 52.22 104.69 66.49
N VAL A 248 52.82 104.75 67.68
CA VAL A 248 52.76 105.93 68.57
C VAL A 248 53.81 107.00 68.18
N CYS A 249 54.46 106.84 67.01
CA CYS A 249 55.45 107.76 66.43
C CYS A 249 56.70 107.99 67.31
N THR A 250 56.97 107.10 68.27
CA THR A 250 58.13 107.15 69.17
C THR A 250 59.40 106.65 68.47
N LEU A 251 59.26 105.64 67.63
CA LEU A 251 60.31 105.16 66.72
C LEU A 251 59.98 105.61 65.30
N ASN A 252 60.92 106.28 64.65
CA ASN A 252 60.85 106.63 63.23
C ASN A 252 61.85 105.79 62.42
N GLN A 253 61.79 105.89 61.09
CA GLN A 253 62.60 105.07 60.18
C GLN A 253 64.11 105.22 60.38
N GLU A 254 64.56 106.38 60.87
CA GLU A 254 65.96 106.64 61.17
C GLU A 254 66.36 106.05 62.54
N ASN A 255 65.53 106.26 63.57
CA ASN A 255 65.82 105.83 64.94
C ASN A 255 65.68 104.32 65.15
N ILE A 256 64.83 103.62 64.39
CA ILE A 256 64.77 102.15 64.49
C ILE A 256 66.06 101.47 63.98
N ARG A 257 66.82 102.16 63.13
CA ARG A 257 68.10 101.69 62.59
C ARG A 257 69.26 101.98 63.56
N ASP A 258 68.96 102.57 64.72
CA ASP A 258 69.95 102.75 65.79
C ASP A 258 70.55 101.40 66.20
N PRO A 259 71.88 101.29 66.35
CA PRO A 259 72.54 100.04 66.73
C PRO A 259 72.02 99.43 68.03
N ALA A 260 71.42 100.20 68.93
CA ALA A 260 70.80 99.70 70.16
C ALA A 260 69.44 99.04 69.93
N VAL A 261 68.71 99.40 68.86
CA VAL A 261 67.36 98.89 68.52
C VAL A 261 67.43 97.78 67.46
N LEU A 262 68.41 97.86 66.55
CA LEU A 262 68.62 96.93 65.44
C LEU A 262 68.63 95.44 65.84
N PRO A 263 69.26 95.01 66.96
CA PRO A 263 69.30 93.60 67.35
C PRO A 263 67.91 93.01 67.67
N PHE A 264 66.95 93.85 68.06
CA PHE A 264 65.58 93.42 68.37
C PHE A 264 64.70 93.30 67.13
N CYS A 265 65.13 93.87 66.01
CA CYS A 265 64.40 93.82 64.75
C CYS A 265 64.45 92.44 64.08
N GLY A 266 65.14 91.43 64.64
CA GLY A 266 65.11 90.06 64.10
C GLY A 266 65.61 89.92 62.64
N PRO A 267 65.55 88.71 62.06
CA PRO A 267 66.19 88.40 60.78
C PRO A 267 65.55 89.09 59.57
N LYS A 268 64.31 89.59 59.69
CA LYS A 268 63.62 90.34 58.61
C LYS A 268 63.95 91.84 58.60
N GLY A 269 64.75 92.34 59.54
CA GLY A 269 65.20 93.74 59.59
C GLY A 269 64.13 94.76 60.00
N PRO A 270 64.54 96.02 60.28
CA PRO A 270 63.67 97.08 60.81
C PRO A 270 62.62 97.61 59.82
N ASP A 271 62.85 97.45 58.52
CA ASP A 271 62.00 98.05 57.48
C ASP A 271 60.56 97.50 57.48
N ARG A 272 60.37 96.25 57.95
CA ARG A 272 59.05 95.59 58.02
C ARG A 272 58.02 96.30 58.90
N PHE A 273 58.45 97.16 59.83
CA PHE A 273 57.55 97.88 60.74
C PHE A 273 57.02 99.20 60.15
N PHE A 274 57.70 99.72 59.11
CA PHE A 274 57.38 100.98 58.43
C PHE A 274 56.79 100.78 57.04
N ASP A 275 56.87 99.56 56.51
CA ASP A 275 56.20 99.16 55.28
C ASP A 275 54.69 99.04 55.49
N ALA A 276 54.03 100.19 55.71
CA ALA A 276 52.60 100.34 55.56
C ALA A 276 52.25 100.25 54.06
N GLY A 277 52.20 99.02 53.55
CA GLY A 277 51.61 98.71 52.24
C GLY A 277 52.60 98.40 51.13
N SER A 278 53.38 97.33 51.26
CA SER A 278 53.85 96.59 50.08
C SER A 278 53.48 95.12 50.23
N TYR A 279 52.36 94.73 49.62
CA TYR A 279 52.14 93.33 49.24
C TYR A 279 53.14 93.00 48.15
N PRO A 280 54.07 92.04 48.33
CA PRO A 280 54.89 91.53 47.26
C PRO A 280 54.12 90.48 46.44
N PRO A 281 54.57 90.20 45.20
CA PRO A 281 53.81 89.53 44.15
C PRO A 281 53.80 88.01 44.29
N GLU A 282 52.66 87.42 43.91
CA GLU A 282 52.52 86.29 42.98
C GLU A 282 53.51 85.10 43.10
N GLU A 283 53.04 83.98 43.67
CA GLU A 283 53.46 82.65 43.21
C GLU A 283 52.24 81.72 43.10
N ILE A 284 51.70 81.65 41.89
CA ILE A 284 50.98 80.48 41.38
C ILE A 284 52.03 79.40 41.06
N PRO A 285 51.82 78.13 41.42
CA PRO A 285 52.35 77.03 40.65
C PRO A 285 51.27 76.42 39.72
N PRO A 286 51.66 75.91 38.53
CA PRO A 286 50.78 75.69 37.38
C PRO A 286 50.12 74.29 37.35
N PRO A 287 49.20 74.04 36.39
CA PRO A 287 48.37 72.84 36.33
C PRO A 287 49.13 71.60 35.82
N ARG A 288 48.89 70.44 36.44
CA ARG A 288 49.12 69.10 35.85
C ARG A 288 47.74 68.44 35.71
N SER A 289 47.13 68.39 34.53
CA SER A 289 47.44 67.51 33.40
C SER A 289 47.45 66.03 33.80
N TYR A 290 46.27 65.42 33.83
CA TYR A 290 46.11 63.96 33.70
C TYR A 290 45.53 63.65 32.31
N ALA A 291 46.43 63.52 31.32
CA ALA A 291 46.23 62.55 30.25
C ALA A 291 46.49 61.18 30.90
N GLY A 292 45.66 60.15 30.76
CA GLY A 292 44.92 59.74 29.58
C GLY A 292 45.31 58.30 29.31
N TRP A 293 44.42 57.36 29.61
CA TRP A 293 44.31 56.03 29.01
C TRP A 293 42.79 55.82 28.91
N GLY A 294 42.18 55.98 27.73
CA GLY A 294 42.31 55.06 26.60
C GLY A 294 41.20 54.01 26.73
N SER A 295 39.98 54.34 26.31
CA SER A 295 39.41 53.98 25.01
C SER A 295 38.77 52.59 24.99
N TRP A 296 37.47 52.61 24.69
CA TRP A 296 36.54 51.51 24.44
C TRP A 296 36.90 50.75 23.13
N PRO A 297 36.08 49.78 22.70
CA PRO A 297 34.94 50.20 21.88
C PRO A 297 33.59 49.65 22.35
N LEU A 298 32.59 50.53 22.16
CA LEU A 298 31.17 50.26 22.24
C LEU A 298 30.72 49.26 21.15
N ARG A 299 29.84 48.33 21.54
CA ARG A 299 28.47 48.04 21.02
C ARG A 299 28.14 48.51 19.59
N PRO A 300 27.27 47.79 18.81
CA PRO A 300 25.84 47.77 19.16
C PRO A 300 25.00 46.56 18.68
N GLY A 301 23.86 46.37 19.33
CA GLY A 301 22.77 45.55 18.80
C GLY A 301 21.90 46.33 17.82
N THR A 302 21.32 45.62 16.84
CA THR A 302 19.88 45.56 16.50
C THR A 302 19.74 44.99 15.08
N SER A 303 18.98 43.90 14.92
CA SER A 303 18.05 43.76 13.80
C SER A 303 17.11 42.59 14.06
N GLY A 304 15.91 42.89 14.54
CA GLY A 304 14.75 42.09 14.22
C GLY A 304 14.29 42.42 12.81
N LYS A 305 14.11 41.40 11.96
CA LYS A 305 13.21 41.42 10.81
C LYS A 305 12.76 40.00 10.50
N ALA A 306 11.48 39.93 10.15
CA ALA A 306 10.68 38.74 9.91
C ALA A 306 10.99 38.06 8.57
N LEU A 307 10.78 36.74 8.53
CA LEU A 307 10.42 35.92 7.37
C LEU A 307 9.62 34.73 7.93
N ARG A 308 8.28 34.80 8.00
CA ARG A 308 7.34 34.22 7.02
C ARG A 308 7.96 33.22 6.04
N LEU A 309 7.76 31.93 6.31
CA LEU A 309 7.51 30.86 5.35
C LEU A 309 6.45 29.97 6.03
N LEU A 310 5.16 30.26 5.89
CA LEU A 310 4.26 29.77 4.84
C LEU A 310 4.54 28.35 4.37
N TRP A 311 3.80 27.43 4.98
CA TRP A 311 3.37 26.13 4.47
C TRP A 311 2.76 26.27 3.06
N LYS A 312 3.22 25.49 2.08
CA LYS A 312 2.30 24.60 1.34
C LYS A 312 2.98 23.45 0.58
N PRO A 313 2.29 22.30 0.50
CA PRO A 313 2.66 21.12 -0.27
C PRO A 313 2.11 21.19 -1.69
N ASP A 314 2.69 20.42 -2.59
CA ASP A 314 2.13 19.81 -3.81
C ASP A 314 3.14 18.69 -4.13
N GLY A 315 2.83 17.51 -4.67
CA GLY A 315 1.69 16.96 -5.40
C GLY A 315 2.25 15.69 -6.05
#